data_AF-A0A956RQN5-F1
#
_entry.id   AF-A0A956RQN5-F1
#
_cell.length_a   1.000
_cell.length_b   1.000
_cell.length_c   1.000
_cell.angle_alpha   90.00
_cell.angle_beta   90.00
_cell.angle_gamma   90.00
#
_symmetry.space_group_name_H-M   'P 1'
#
loop_
_entity.id
_entity.type
_entity.pdbx_description
1 polymer ?
#
loop_
_entity_poly.entity_id
_entity_poly.type
_entity_poly.pdbx_seq_one_letter_code
_entity_poly.pdbx_strand_id
1 'polypeptide(L)'
;EFGLIDGRLSLIDEALTPDSSRFWTRESLEERPAGWKAPVSLDKQYVRDYLKTLDWNREPPAPALPAEVETEALARYRRACDSLTEGRTKPAWGDAS
;
A
#
# COMPACT_ATOMS: atom_id res chain seq x y z
N GLU A 1 -1.37 -1.76 14.29
CA GLU A 1 -2.32 -1.88 15.44
C GLU A 1 -1.58 -2.00 16.77
N PHE A 2 -2.25 -1.82 17.92
CA PHE A 2 -1.63 -1.88 19.26
C PHE A 2 -2.19 -3.00 20.14
N GLY A 3 -1.33 -3.56 21.00
CA GLY A 3 -1.69 -4.52 22.04
C GLY A 3 -0.83 -4.37 23.29
N LEU A 4 -1.08 -5.20 24.31
CA LEU A 4 -0.27 -5.27 25.53
C LEU A 4 0.59 -6.53 25.51
N ILE A 5 1.91 -6.37 25.66
CA ILE A 5 2.87 -7.46 25.85
C ILE A 5 3.54 -7.20 27.20
N ASP A 6 3.40 -8.10 28.16
CA ASP A 6 3.90 -7.96 29.53
C ASP A 6 3.52 -6.63 30.21
N GLY A 7 2.27 -6.20 29.99
CA GLY A 7 1.76 -4.94 30.54
C GLY A 7 2.27 -3.68 29.85
N ARG A 8 3.03 -3.80 28.75
CA ARG A 8 3.55 -2.69 27.96
C ARG A 8 2.78 -2.52 26.66
N LEU A 9 2.39 -1.28 26.37
CA LEU A 9 1.80 -0.92 25.08
C LEU A 9 2.81 -1.17 23.97
N SER A 10 2.44 -2.03 23.03
CA SER A 10 3.31 -2.55 21.98
C SER A 10 2.61 -2.43 20.62
N LEU A 11 3.39 -2.12 19.58
CA LEU A 11 2.95 -2.22 18.19
C LEU A 11 3.02 -3.70 17.79
N ILE A 12 1.91 -4.27 17.31
CA ILE A 12 1.76 -5.73 17.15
C ILE A 12 1.43 -6.20 15.73
N ASP A 13 1.06 -5.28 14.85
CA ASP A 13 0.73 -5.55 13.45
C ASP A 13 1.67 -4.74 12.55
N GLU A 14 1.46 -4.78 11.24
CA GLU A 14 2.17 -3.93 10.31
C GLU A 14 2.00 -2.43 10.62
N ALA A 15 3.04 -1.67 10.26
CA ALA A 15 3.02 -0.23 10.31
C ALA A 15 3.75 0.34 9.10
N LEU A 16 3.20 1.41 8.54
CA LEU A 16 3.79 2.13 7.42
C LEU A 16 4.02 1.25 6.19
N THR A 17 3.11 0.29 5.94
CA THR A 17 3.10 -0.51 4.71
C THR A 17 2.06 0.04 3.73
N PRO A 18 2.17 -0.28 2.42
CA PRO A 18 1.13 0.06 1.42
C PRO A 18 -0.23 -0.62 1.67
N ASP A 19 -0.31 -1.50 2.66
CA ASP A 19 -1.52 -2.22 3.02
C ASP A 19 -2.27 -1.51 4.16
N SER A 20 -1.50 -1.01 5.13
CA SER A 20 -1.98 -0.30 6.33
C SER A 20 -2.03 1.22 6.17
N SER A 21 -1.42 1.78 5.13
CA SER A 21 -1.22 3.23 4.96
C SER A 21 -1.65 3.73 3.57
N ARG A 22 -1.93 5.04 3.49
CA ARG A 22 -2.11 5.74 2.21
C ARG A 22 -0.82 6.42 1.80
N PHE A 23 -0.32 6.09 0.63
CA PHE A 23 0.87 6.69 0.06
C PHE A 23 0.54 7.45 -1.21
N TRP A 24 0.82 8.75 -1.21
CA TRP A 24 0.63 9.63 -2.34
C TRP A 24 1.97 10.18 -2.80
N THR A 25 2.13 10.31 -4.12
CA THR A 25 3.29 11.05 -4.66
C THR A 25 3.09 12.55 -4.41
N ARG A 26 4.19 13.23 -4.06
CA ARG A 26 4.18 14.69 -3.86
C ARG A 26 3.71 15.41 -5.13
N GLU A 27 4.24 15.02 -6.29
CA GLU A 27 3.86 15.61 -7.59
C GLU A 27 2.34 15.58 -7.78
N SER A 28 1.71 14.41 -7.63
CA SER A 28 0.26 14.28 -7.84
C SER A 28 -0.60 15.00 -6.78
N LEU A 29 -0.04 15.26 -5.60
CA LEU A 29 -0.72 16.01 -4.56
C LEU A 29 -0.68 17.51 -4.87
N GLU A 30 0.46 18.02 -5.35
CA GLU A 30 0.68 19.42 -5.70
C GLU A 30 -0.05 19.83 -6.97
N GLU A 31 -0.15 18.94 -7.96
CA GLU A 31 -0.90 19.15 -9.20
C GLU A 31 -2.43 19.16 -9.01
N ARG A 32 -2.91 18.84 -7.81
CA ARG A 32 -4.33 18.64 -7.55
C ARG A 32 -5.08 19.97 -7.36
N PRO A 33 -6.11 20.26 -8.18
CA PRO A 33 -7.02 21.37 -7.92
C PRO A 33 -7.74 21.19 -6.58
N ALA A 34 -8.00 22.29 -5.85
CA ALA A 34 -8.77 22.25 -4.63
C ALA A 34 -10.16 21.62 -4.90
N GLY A 35 -10.40 20.43 -4.35
CA GLY A 35 -11.70 19.74 -4.42
C GLY A 35 -11.84 18.62 -5.46
N TRP A 36 -10.81 18.22 -6.21
CA TRP A 36 -10.94 17.17 -7.25
C TRP A 36 -9.90 16.04 -7.19
N LYS A 37 -10.36 14.82 -7.54
CA LYS A 37 -9.74 13.48 -7.64
C LYS A 37 -8.67 13.08 -6.59
N ALA A 38 -8.68 11.79 -6.21
CA ALA A 38 -7.63 11.26 -5.34
C ALA A 38 -6.25 11.35 -6.03
N PRO A 39 -5.18 11.74 -5.32
CA PRO A 39 -3.82 11.72 -5.85
C PRO A 39 -3.42 10.32 -6.34
N VAL A 40 -2.32 10.23 -7.10
CA VAL A 40 -1.78 8.93 -7.53
C VAL A 40 -1.35 8.16 -6.28
N SER A 41 -2.08 7.08 -6.01
CA SER A 41 -1.83 6.18 -4.89
C SER A 41 -0.79 5.13 -5.24
N LEU A 42 0.15 4.91 -4.31
CA LEU A 42 1.15 3.84 -4.37
C LEU A 42 0.78 2.63 -3.49
N ASP A 43 -0.48 2.56 -3.06
CA ASP A 43 -1.00 1.60 -2.07
C ASP A 43 -2.18 0.78 -2.62
N LYS A 44 -2.80 -0.05 -1.79
CA LYS A 44 -3.98 -0.88 -2.16
C LYS A 44 -5.14 -0.07 -2.78
N GLN A 45 -5.15 1.26 -2.69
CA GLN A 45 -6.19 2.06 -3.34
C GLN A 45 -6.26 1.83 -4.83
N TYR A 46 -5.13 1.58 -5.49
CA TYR A 46 -5.10 1.35 -6.93
C TYR A 46 -5.99 0.17 -7.34
N VAL A 47 -5.79 -0.99 -6.72
CA VAL A 47 -6.59 -2.18 -7.00
C VAL A 47 -8.05 -1.96 -6.59
N ARG A 48 -8.30 -1.28 -5.46
CA ARG A 48 -9.66 -0.94 -5.03
C ARG A 48 -10.38 -0.05 -6.03
N ASP A 49 -9.69 0.91 -6.64
CA ASP A 49 -10.28 1.80 -7.64
C ASP A 49 -10.48 1.09 -8.98
N TYR A 50 -9.58 0.17 -9.36
CA TYR A 50 -9.81 -0.73 -10.50
C TYR A 50 -11.05 -1.60 -10.27
N LEU A 51 -11.18 -2.26 -9.12
CA LEU A 51 -12.33 -3.12 -8.83
C LEU A 51 -13.67 -2.37 -8.84
N LYS A 52 -13.67 -1.05 -8.56
CA LYS A 52 -14.87 -0.20 -8.65
C LYS A 52 -15.30 0.10 -10.10
N THR A 53 -14.44 -0.12 -11.09
CA THR A 53 -14.81 0.06 -12.51
C THR A 53 -15.49 -1.18 -13.09
N LEU A 54 -15.37 -2.32 -12.41
CA LEU A 54 -16.00 -3.57 -12.78
C LEU A 54 -17.45 -3.60 -12.31
N ASP A 55 -18.30 -4.31 -13.04
CA ASP A 55 -19.66 -4.65 -12.61
C ASP A 55 -19.63 -5.85 -11.63
N TRP A 56 -18.88 -5.68 -10.54
CA TRP A 56 -18.74 -6.68 -9.49
C TRP A 56 -19.42 -6.21 -8.20
N ASN A 57 -20.35 -7.01 -7.69
CA ASN A 57 -21.13 -6.74 -6.50
C ASN A 57 -20.35 -6.83 -5.17
N ARG A 58 -19.03 -7.10 -5.23
CA ARG A 58 -18.13 -7.28 -4.08
C ARG A 58 -18.36 -8.55 -3.27
N GLU A 59 -19.07 -9.52 -3.83
CA GLU A 59 -19.23 -10.85 -3.24
C GLU A 59 -18.20 -11.83 -3.79
N PRO A 60 -17.71 -12.80 -3.00
CA PRO A 60 -16.83 -13.85 -3.50
C PRO A 60 -17.50 -14.73 -4.57
N PRO A 61 -16.73 -15.23 -5.56
CA PRO A 61 -15.31 -14.97 -5.78
C PRO A 61 -15.06 -13.59 -6.41
N ALA A 62 -13.95 -12.96 -6.06
CA ALA A 62 -13.51 -11.73 -6.72
C ALA A 62 -13.11 -12.02 -8.18
N PRO A 63 -13.33 -11.08 -9.11
CA PRO A 63 -12.87 -11.23 -10.48
C PRO A 63 -11.34 -11.30 -10.54
N ALA A 64 -10.83 -12.04 -11.52
CA ALA A 64 -9.39 -12.06 -11.80
C ALA A 64 -8.93 -10.66 -12.24
N LEU A 65 -7.75 -10.25 -11.77
CA LEU A 65 -7.14 -9.02 -12.22
C LEU A 65 -6.43 -9.26 -13.55
N PRO A 66 -6.56 -8.35 -14.53
CA PRO A 66 -5.70 -8.38 -15.71
C PRO A 66 -4.22 -8.22 -15.33
N ALA A 67 -3.34 -8.83 -16.10
CA ALA A 67 -1.90 -8.85 -15.83
C ALA A 67 -1.29 -7.44 -15.74
N GLU A 68 -1.81 -6.48 -16.50
CA GLU A 68 -1.39 -5.08 -16.44
C GLU A 68 -1.71 -4.42 -15.09
N VAL A 69 -2.86 -4.77 -14.49
CA VAL A 69 -3.26 -4.25 -13.17
C VAL A 69 -2.39 -4.87 -12.07
N GLU A 70 -2.10 -6.16 -12.16
CA GLU A 70 -1.19 -6.83 -11.22
C GLU A 70 0.22 -6.25 -11.29
N THR A 71 0.73 -6.06 -12.51
CA THR A 71 2.07 -5.51 -12.76
C THR A 71 2.19 -4.08 -12.23
N GLU A 72 1.18 -3.24 -12.49
CA GLU A 72 1.15 -1.86 -12.02
C GLU A 72 0.98 -1.78 -10.49
N ALA A 73 0.17 -2.65 -9.89
CA ALA A 73 0.06 -2.75 -8.44
C ALA A 73 1.42 -3.10 -7.81
N LEU A 74 2.13 -4.09 -8.36
CA LEU A 74 3.46 -4.46 -7.88
C LEU A 74 4.48 -3.33 -8.05
N ALA A 75 4.45 -2.62 -9.18
CA ALA A 75 5.34 -1.50 -9.45
C ALA A 75 5.14 -0.37 -8.42
N ARG A 76 3.89 -0.09 -8.04
CA ARG A 76 3.55 0.90 -6.99
C ARG A 76 4.10 0.51 -5.63
N TYR A 77 3.96 -0.75 -5.24
CA TYR A 77 4.50 -1.25 -3.97
C TYR A 77 6.02 -1.13 -3.92
N ARG A 78 6.70 -1.49 -5.01
CA ARG A 78 8.15 -1.32 -5.13
C ARG A 78 8.54 0.14 -5.02
N ARG A 79 7.86 1.03 -5.75
CA ARG A 79 8.11 2.48 -5.67
C ARG A 79 7.92 3.02 -4.26
N ALA A 80 6.88 2.61 -3.54
CA ALA A 80 6.66 3.01 -2.15
C ALA A 80 7.79 2.51 -1.23
N CYS A 81 8.16 1.24 -1.36
CA CYS A 81 9.27 0.64 -0.60
C CYS A 81 10.58 1.37 -0.88
N ASP A 82 10.95 1.56 -2.15
CA ASP A 82 12.20 2.19 -2.55
C ASP A 82 12.26 3.65 -2.09
N SER A 83 11.14 4.38 -2.15
CA SER A 83 11.06 5.77 -1.70
C SER A 83 11.23 5.92 -0.18
N LEU A 84 10.67 4.99 0.61
CA LEU A 84 10.73 5.03 2.08
C LEU A 84 12.04 4.47 2.63
N THR A 85 12.63 3.50 1.95
CA THR A 85 13.85 2.82 2.40
C THR A 85 15.11 3.36 1.75
N GLU A 86 14.99 4.20 0.73
CA GLU A 86 16.11 4.63 -0.12
C GLU A 86 16.87 3.43 -0.73
N GLY A 87 16.13 2.38 -1.11
CA GLY A 87 16.70 1.14 -1.63
C GLY A 87 17.42 0.28 -0.59
N ARG A 88 17.39 0.65 0.70
CA ARG A 88 17.89 -0.20 1.79
C ARG A 88 16.95 -1.39 1.94
N THR A 89 17.36 -2.53 1.42
CA THR A 89 16.70 -3.78 1.75
C THR A 89 17.01 -4.15 3.19
N LYS A 90 16.07 -4.87 3.82
CA LYS A 90 16.20 -5.45 5.15
C LYS A 90 17.65 -5.95 5.36
N PRO A 91 18.38 -5.51 6.39
CA PRO A 91 19.69 -6.10 6.69
C PRO A 91 19.50 -7.61 6.86
N ALA A 92 20.48 -8.40 6.42
CA ALA A 92 20.52 -9.81 6.79
C ALA A 92 20.46 -9.84 8.33
N TRP A 93 19.33 -10.29 8.88
CA TRP A 93 19.25 -10.52 10.31
C TRP A 93 20.19 -11.70 10.53
N GLY A 94 21.37 -11.43 11.10
CA GLY A 94 22.19 -12.50 11.64
C GLY A 94 21.31 -13.31 12.58
N ASP A 95 21.40 -14.63 12.45
CA ASP A 95 20.68 -15.59 13.27
C ASP A 95 20.67 -15.10 14.73
N ALA A 96 19.48 -14.82 15.25
CA ALA A 96 19.33 -14.35 16.62
C ALA A 96 19.86 -15.44 17.56
N SER A 97 21.09 -15.23 18.04
CA SER A 97 21.71 -15.98 19.13
C SER A 97 21.19 -15.51 20.48
#